data_AF-R9MDI6-F1
#
_entry.id   AF-R9MDI6-F1
#
_cell.length_a   1.000
_cell.length_b   1.000
_cell.length_c   1.000
_cell.angle_alpha   90.00
_cell.angle_beta   90.00
_cell.angle_gamma   90.00
#
_symmetry.space_group_name_H-M   'P 1'
#
loop_
_entity.id
_entity.type
_entity.pdbx_description
1 polymer ?
#
loop_
_entity_poly.entity_id
_entity_poly.type
_entity_poly.pdbx_seq_one_letter_code
_entity_poly.pdbx_strand_id
1 'polypeptide(L)'
;MKKTKTLLMTLIAALIITAALPALDAEAASKKVGKATLSSAKAAGMNQINVKWKKVKNANGYQLMVAKNKKFSKGKKSYKLTGTSKAITKLSAGTKYYVRVRAYGKSGKKTVYGKWSKVKTVRTVKKHSHKWKGTTTSKRVLVYNMILPNSFPIAPKEAFS
;
A
#
# COMPACT_ATOMS: atom_id res chain seq x y z
N MET A 1 -57.16 -38.57 -28.19
CA MET A 1 -56.55 -37.59 -27.24
C MET A 1 -55.03 -37.40 -27.42
N LYS A 2 -54.48 -37.51 -28.65
CA LYS A 2 -53.02 -37.41 -28.87
C LYS A 2 -52.56 -36.06 -29.46
N LYS A 3 -53.49 -35.18 -29.86
CA LYS A 3 -53.19 -33.91 -30.56
C LYS A 3 -52.90 -32.72 -29.62
N THR A 4 -53.21 -32.82 -28.33
CA THR A 4 -53.01 -31.73 -27.35
C THR A 4 -51.61 -31.71 -26.72
N LYS A 5 -50.90 -32.84 -26.69
CA LYS A 5 -49.51 -32.91 -26.20
C LYS A 5 -48.51 -32.30 -27.19
N THR A 6 -48.78 -32.37 -28.49
CA THR A 6 -47.92 -31.80 -29.54
C THR A 6 -48.02 -30.28 -29.63
N LEU A 7 -49.20 -29.71 -29.31
CA LEU A 7 -49.43 -28.26 -29.28
C LEU A 7 -48.81 -27.59 -28.04
N LEU A 8 -48.74 -28.28 -26.90
CA LEU A 8 -48.14 -27.72 -25.68
C LEU A 8 -46.60 -27.73 -25.72
N MET A 9 -45.99 -28.70 -26.40
CA MET A 9 -44.53 -28.80 -26.57
C MET A 9 -43.97 -27.79 -27.58
N THR A 10 -44.72 -27.43 -28.62
CA THR A 10 -44.29 -26.42 -29.60
C THR A 10 -44.38 -25.00 -29.06
N LEU A 11 -45.31 -24.72 -28.14
CA LEU A 11 -45.42 -23.45 -27.43
C LEU A 11 -44.24 -23.22 -26.45
N ILE A 12 -43.68 -24.28 -25.87
CA ILE A 12 -42.47 -24.20 -25.03
C ILE A 12 -41.19 -24.05 -25.89
N ALA A 13 -41.18 -24.60 -27.11
CA ALA A 13 -40.05 -24.44 -28.03
C ALA A 13 -39.94 -23.02 -28.62
N ALA A 14 -41.05 -22.26 -28.71
CA ALA A 14 -41.04 -20.89 -29.22
C ALA A 14 -40.72 -19.81 -28.17
N LEU A 15 -40.75 -20.13 -26.86
CA LEU A 15 -40.54 -19.16 -25.77
C LEU A 15 -39.10 -19.11 -25.23
N ILE A 16 -38.14 -19.84 -25.81
CA ILE A 16 -36.72 -19.79 -25.38
C ILE A 16 -35.78 -19.58 -26.57
N ILE A 17 -36.21 -18.82 -27.58
CA ILE A 17 -35.36 -18.43 -28.74
C ILE A 17 -34.86 -16.97 -28.62
N THR A 18 -35.07 -16.28 -27.48
CA THR A 18 -34.67 -14.85 -27.33
C THR A 18 -33.95 -14.53 -26.02
N ALA A 19 -32.92 -15.29 -25.66
CA ALA A 19 -31.92 -14.80 -24.71
C ALA A 19 -30.51 -15.36 -24.92
N ALA A 20 -30.19 -15.81 -26.13
CA ALA A 20 -28.81 -15.82 -26.58
C ALA A 20 -28.57 -14.51 -27.34
N LEU A 21 -28.56 -13.38 -26.62
CA LEU A 21 -27.66 -12.33 -27.04
C LEU A 21 -26.27 -12.91 -26.77
N PRO A 22 -25.46 -13.24 -27.80
CA PRO A 22 -24.03 -13.27 -27.58
C PRO A 22 -23.72 -11.86 -27.09
N ALA A 23 -23.59 -11.69 -25.77
CA ALA A 23 -22.89 -10.53 -25.26
C ALA A 23 -21.63 -10.52 -26.09
N LEU A 24 -21.45 -9.43 -26.84
CA LEU A 24 -20.21 -9.12 -27.49
C LEU A 24 -19.15 -9.28 -26.40
N ASP A 25 -18.58 -10.48 -26.29
CA ASP A 25 -17.20 -10.70 -25.95
C ASP A 25 -16.47 -10.05 -27.12
N ALA A 26 -16.57 -8.72 -27.17
CA ALA A 26 -15.66 -7.86 -27.86
C ALA A 26 -14.32 -8.39 -27.37
N GLU A 27 -13.67 -9.15 -28.25
CA GLU A 27 -12.36 -9.75 -28.11
C GLU A 27 -11.52 -8.62 -27.52
N ALA A 28 -11.40 -8.62 -26.19
CA ALA A 28 -11.11 -7.39 -25.48
C ALA A 28 -9.62 -7.21 -25.63
N ALA A 29 -9.22 -6.64 -26.79
CA ALA A 29 -7.88 -6.54 -27.28
C ALA A 29 -6.99 -6.26 -26.08
N SER A 30 -6.17 -7.25 -25.72
CA SER A 30 -5.38 -7.26 -24.50
C SER A 30 -4.59 -5.96 -24.46
N LYS A 31 -5.10 -4.96 -23.74
CA LYS A 31 -4.49 -3.63 -23.70
C LYS A 31 -3.20 -3.80 -22.92
N LYS A 32 -2.13 -4.09 -23.64
CA LYS A 32 -0.83 -4.46 -23.08
C LYS A 32 -0.32 -3.29 -22.28
N VAL A 33 -0.43 -3.40 -20.97
CA VAL A 33 -0.05 -2.33 -20.05
C VAL A 33 1.47 -2.27 -20.00
N GLY A 34 2.00 -1.05 -20.13
CA GLY A 34 3.44 -0.80 -20.05
C GLY A 34 4.04 -1.28 -18.73
N LYS A 35 5.37 -1.42 -18.73
CA LYS A 35 6.11 -1.79 -17.51
C LYS A 35 6.11 -0.61 -16.53
N ALA A 36 5.65 -0.86 -15.31
CA ALA A 36 5.71 0.15 -14.25
C ALA A 36 7.14 0.37 -13.76
N THR A 37 7.49 1.62 -13.44
CA THR A 37 8.81 2.00 -12.94
C THR A 37 8.69 2.69 -11.59
N LEU A 38 9.39 2.17 -10.58
CA LEU A 38 9.50 2.80 -9.27
C LEU A 38 10.40 4.03 -9.37
N SER A 39 9.82 5.23 -9.20
CA SER A 39 10.60 6.46 -9.15
C SER A 39 11.32 6.57 -7.80
N SER A 40 10.59 6.41 -6.70
CA SER A 40 11.15 6.55 -5.35
C SER A 40 10.55 5.54 -4.38
N ALA A 41 11.37 5.05 -3.46
CA ALA A 41 10.94 4.29 -2.31
C ALA A 41 11.86 4.69 -1.15
N LYS A 42 11.35 5.45 -0.20
CA LYS A 42 12.13 6.01 0.91
C LYS A 42 11.43 5.74 2.24
N ALA A 43 12.21 5.49 3.29
CA ALA A 43 11.67 5.47 4.63
C ALA A 43 11.29 6.90 5.02
N ALA A 44 10.06 7.10 5.45
CA ALA A 44 9.59 8.38 5.98
C ALA A 44 9.70 8.43 7.51
N GLY A 45 9.87 7.28 8.15
CA GLY A 45 10.05 7.17 9.60
C GLY A 45 10.30 5.74 10.03
N MET A 46 10.15 5.47 11.32
CA MET A 46 10.37 4.14 11.89
C MET A 46 9.36 3.09 11.38
N ASN A 47 8.11 3.50 11.15
CA ASN A 47 7.02 2.56 10.81
C ASN A 47 6.39 2.87 9.45
N GLN A 48 7.06 3.69 8.62
CA GLN A 48 6.51 4.21 7.38
C GLN A 48 7.51 4.21 6.22
N ILE A 49 7.06 3.74 5.07
CA ILE A 49 7.76 3.86 3.78
C ILE A 49 6.85 4.62 2.81
N ASN A 50 7.38 5.66 2.18
CA ASN A 50 6.69 6.37 1.10
C ASN A 50 7.22 5.88 -0.26
N VAL A 51 6.31 5.44 -1.11
CA VAL A 51 6.62 4.87 -2.43
C VAL A 51 5.94 5.70 -3.51
N LYS A 52 6.70 6.02 -4.55
CA LYS A 52 6.25 6.74 -5.74
C LYS A 52 6.67 5.96 -6.99
N TRP A 53 5.83 5.95 -8.01
CA TRP A 53 6.11 5.35 -9.31
C TRP A 53 5.69 6.27 -10.45
N LYS A 54 6.29 6.08 -11.62
CA LYS A 54 5.90 6.84 -12.83
C LYS A 54 4.55 6.34 -13.33
N LYS A 55 3.74 7.27 -13.86
CA LYS A 55 2.48 6.94 -14.52
C LYS A 55 2.78 6.13 -15.79
N VAL A 56 2.05 5.03 -15.97
CA VAL A 56 2.10 4.17 -17.15
C VAL A 56 0.92 4.53 -18.05
N LYS A 57 1.19 4.80 -19.33
CA LYS A 57 0.14 5.06 -20.34
C LYS A 57 -0.79 3.85 -20.41
N ASN A 58 -2.10 4.09 -20.49
CA ASN A 58 -3.13 3.05 -20.58
C ASN A 58 -3.30 2.14 -19.34
N ALA A 59 -2.72 2.50 -18.19
CA ALA A 59 -2.97 1.78 -16.94
C ALA A 59 -4.27 2.28 -16.27
N ASN A 60 -5.18 1.37 -15.91
CA ASN A 60 -6.33 1.68 -15.06
C ASN A 60 -5.94 1.80 -13.58
N GLY A 61 -4.84 1.15 -13.19
CA GLY A 61 -4.32 1.23 -11.84
C GLY A 61 -3.02 0.46 -11.66
N TYR A 62 -2.62 0.30 -10.41
CA TYR A 62 -1.36 -0.26 -9.99
C TYR A 62 -1.56 -1.23 -8.84
N GLN A 63 -0.75 -2.29 -8.85
CA GLN A 63 -0.59 -3.18 -7.73
C GLN A 63 0.80 -2.98 -7.12
N LEU A 64 0.81 -2.51 -5.88
CA LEU A 64 2.01 -2.33 -5.06
C LEU A 64 2.17 -3.53 -4.12
N MET A 65 3.32 -4.18 -4.15
CA MET A 65 3.67 -5.26 -3.25
C MET A 65 4.88 -4.90 -2.39
N VAL A 66 4.77 -5.20 -1.10
CA VAL A 66 5.79 -4.94 -0.09
C VAL A 66 5.98 -6.19 0.74
N ALA A 67 7.21 -6.67 0.90
CA ALA A 67 7.50 -7.85 1.71
C ALA A 67 8.84 -7.72 2.42
N LYS A 68 9.02 -8.50 3.50
CA LYS A 68 10.33 -8.64 4.16
C LYS A 68 11.29 -9.53 3.36
N ASN A 69 10.77 -10.35 2.44
CA ASN A 69 11.53 -11.28 1.62
C ASN A 69 11.60 -10.84 0.16
N LYS A 70 12.79 -10.95 -0.46
CA LYS A 70 13.04 -10.61 -1.88
C LYS A 70 12.17 -11.39 -2.86
N LYS A 71 11.82 -12.64 -2.51
CA LYS A 71 10.97 -13.54 -3.33
C LYS A 71 9.47 -13.25 -3.20
N PHE A 72 9.05 -12.36 -2.29
CA PHE A 72 7.63 -12.05 -2.01
C PHE A 72 6.77 -13.29 -1.71
N SER A 73 7.37 -14.34 -1.13
CA SER A 73 6.68 -15.61 -0.84
C SER A 73 5.77 -15.53 0.39
N LYS A 74 6.26 -14.96 1.50
CA LYS A 74 5.55 -14.85 2.79
C LYS A 74 5.50 -13.40 3.29
N GLY A 75 4.47 -13.07 4.07
CA GLY A 75 4.34 -11.78 4.76
C GLY A 75 4.27 -10.56 3.81
N LYS A 76 3.70 -10.74 2.62
CA LYS A 76 3.56 -9.69 1.61
C LYS A 76 2.29 -8.87 1.85
N LYS A 77 2.43 -7.55 1.89
CA LYS A 77 1.30 -6.61 1.81
C LYS A 77 1.11 -6.25 0.35
N SER A 78 -0.13 -6.39 -0.15
CA SER A 78 -0.50 -6.05 -1.53
C SER A 78 -1.57 -4.97 -1.52
N TYR A 79 -1.38 -3.92 -2.31
CA TYR A 79 -2.30 -2.79 -2.42
C TYR A 79 -2.68 -2.59 -3.89
N LYS A 80 -3.97 -2.40 -4.16
CA LYS A 80 -4.46 -1.94 -5.47
C LYS A 80 -4.80 -0.45 -5.37
N LEU A 81 -4.26 0.35 -6.27
CA LEU A 81 -4.29 1.81 -6.19
C LEU A 81 -4.45 2.39 -7.59
N THR A 82 -5.19 3.49 -7.73
CA THR A 82 -5.30 4.25 -8.99
C THR A 82 -4.25 5.36 -9.08
N GLY A 83 -3.81 5.88 -7.93
CA GLY A 83 -2.76 6.89 -7.82
C GLY A 83 -1.34 6.37 -8.12
N THR A 84 -0.39 7.29 -8.12
CA THR A 84 1.04 7.03 -8.39
C THR A 84 1.95 7.07 -7.16
N SER A 85 1.35 7.19 -5.98
CA SER A 85 2.07 7.21 -4.71
C SER A 85 1.30 6.52 -3.58
N LYS A 86 2.02 6.02 -2.58
CA LYS A 86 1.45 5.44 -1.37
C LYS A 86 2.40 5.53 -0.19
N ALA A 87 1.87 6.00 0.94
CA ALA A 87 2.47 5.79 2.25
C ALA A 87 2.04 4.43 2.80
N ILE A 88 3.02 3.56 3.08
CA ILE A 88 2.82 2.27 3.73
C ILE A 88 3.14 2.45 5.20
N THR A 89 2.14 2.37 6.06
CA THR A 89 2.26 2.48 7.51
C THR A 89 2.25 1.10 8.18
N LYS A 90 2.39 1.08 9.51
CA LYS A 90 2.39 -0.15 10.33
C LYS A 90 3.48 -1.14 9.88
N LEU A 91 4.67 -0.61 9.64
CA LEU A 91 5.89 -1.38 9.37
C LEU A 91 6.74 -1.50 10.63
N SER A 92 7.57 -2.53 10.69
CA SER A 92 8.51 -2.72 11.79
C SER A 92 9.72 -1.79 11.61
N ALA A 93 10.15 -1.15 12.69
CA ALA A 93 11.35 -0.31 12.71
C ALA A 93 12.62 -1.09 12.40
N GLY A 94 13.62 -0.42 11.82
CA GLY A 94 14.94 -0.99 11.47
C GLY A 94 14.91 -2.18 10.50
N THR A 95 13.77 -2.48 9.89
CA THR A 95 13.56 -3.70 9.11
C THR A 95 13.73 -3.42 7.62
N LYS A 96 14.36 -4.36 6.92
CA LYS A 96 14.53 -4.30 5.46
C LYS A 96 13.25 -4.77 4.76
N TYR A 97 12.76 -3.96 3.84
CA TYR A 97 11.59 -4.25 3.01
C TYR A 97 11.95 -4.19 1.53
N TYR A 98 11.33 -5.07 0.76
CA TYR A 98 11.40 -5.14 -0.69
C TYR A 98 10.09 -4.65 -1.27
N VAL A 99 10.18 -3.75 -2.24
CA VAL A 99 9.04 -3.09 -2.86
C VAL A 99 9.09 -3.30 -4.36
N ARG A 100 7.95 -3.69 -4.94
CA ARG A 100 7.75 -3.74 -6.39
C ARG A 100 6.35 -3.26 -6.75
N VAL A 101 6.20 -2.71 -7.93
CA VAL A 101 4.90 -2.26 -8.47
C VAL A 101 4.70 -2.85 -9.87
N ARG A 102 3.46 -3.18 -10.21
CA ARG A 102 3.05 -3.46 -11.59
C ARG A 102 1.81 -2.64 -11.93
N ALA A 103 1.70 -2.22 -13.17
CA ALA A 103 0.48 -1.62 -13.66
C ALA A 103 -0.52 -2.72 -14.05
N TYR A 104 -1.81 -2.41 -13.97
CA TYR A 104 -2.87 -3.27 -14.51
C TYR A 104 -3.87 -2.45 -15.30
N GLY A 105 -4.48 -3.10 -16.26
CA GLY A 105 -5.50 -2.56 -17.16
C GLY A 105 -6.74 -3.43 -17.05
N LYS A 106 -7.90 -2.86 -17.34
CA LYS A 106 -9.15 -3.61 -17.47
C LYS A 106 -9.49 -3.70 -18.96
N SER A 107 -9.80 -4.91 -19.42
CA SER A 107 -10.34 -5.18 -20.76
C SER A 107 -11.68 -5.88 -20.54
N GLY A 108 -12.77 -5.12 -20.62
CA GLY A 108 -14.09 -5.58 -20.17
C GLY A 108 -14.07 -6.03 -18.70
N LYS A 109 -14.48 -7.28 -18.45
CA LYS A 109 -14.49 -7.91 -17.11
C LYS A 109 -13.12 -8.46 -16.68
N LYS A 110 -12.15 -8.58 -17.59
CA LYS A 110 -10.84 -9.19 -17.32
C LYS A 110 -9.81 -8.13 -16.89
N THR A 111 -9.00 -8.46 -15.88
CA THR A 111 -7.88 -7.60 -15.45
C THR A 111 -6.57 -8.13 -16.01
N VAL A 112 -5.91 -7.33 -16.85
CA VAL A 112 -4.61 -7.66 -17.45
C VAL A 112 -3.50 -7.00 -16.63
N TYR A 113 -2.54 -7.80 -16.17
CA TYR A 113 -1.41 -7.30 -15.38
C TYR A 113 -0.17 -7.13 -16.26
N GLY A 114 0.50 -5.98 -16.12
CA GLY A 114 1.78 -5.71 -16.75
C GLY A 114 2.95 -6.38 -16.02
N LYS A 115 4.15 -6.25 -16.60
CA LYS A 115 5.40 -6.77 -16.02
C LYS A 115 5.76 -5.99 -14.74
N TRP A 116 6.31 -6.71 -13.76
CA TRP A 116 6.79 -6.12 -12.51
C TRP A 116 7.93 -5.12 -12.73
N SER A 117 7.98 -4.09 -11.90
CA SER A 117 9.12 -3.18 -11.82
C SER A 117 10.37 -3.90 -11.29
N LYS A 118 11.54 -3.24 -11.45
CA LYS A 118 12.72 -3.62 -10.67
C LYS A 118 12.39 -3.52 -9.18
N VAL A 119 12.82 -4.49 -8.40
CA VAL A 119 12.61 -4.50 -6.95
C VAL A 119 13.51 -3.42 -6.34
N LYS A 120 12.92 -2.53 -5.54
CA LYS A 120 13.68 -1.59 -4.70
C LYS A 120 13.70 -2.10 -3.26
N THR A 121 14.82 -1.88 -2.60
CA THR A 121 15.01 -2.25 -1.19
C THR A 121 15.01 -0.97 -0.37
N VAL A 122 14.25 -0.95 0.73
CA VAL A 122 14.16 0.18 1.65
C VAL A 122 14.27 -0.36 3.07
N ARG A 123 15.05 0.31 3.91
CA ARG A 123 15.14 -0.02 5.34
C ARG A 123 14.44 1.09 6.13
N THR A 124 13.54 0.71 7.03
CA THR A 124 12.90 1.68 7.93
C THR A 124 13.88 2.21 8.97
N VAL A 125 13.59 3.40 9.50
CA VAL A 125 14.43 4.02 10.55
C VAL A 125 14.43 3.12 11.79
N LYS A 126 15.58 2.95 12.44
CA LYS A 126 15.68 2.20 13.70
C LYS A 126 15.00 2.99 14.82
N LYS A 127 14.51 2.31 15.85
CA LYS A 127 14.16 3.01 17.10
C LYS A 127 15.45 3.58 17.69
N HIS A 128 15.41 4.83 18.11
CA HIS A 128 16.45 5.41 18.97
C HIS A 128 16.42 4.61 20.27
N SER A 129 17.51 3.94 20.61
CA SER A 129 17.67 3.25 21.89
C SER A 129 18.44 4.20 22.80
N HIS A 130 17.76 4.84 23.75
CA HIS A 130 18.43 5.48 24.86
C HIS A 130 19.01 4.37 25.73
N LYS A 131 20.25 3.95 25.46
CA LYS A 131 21.02 3.12 26.39
C LYS A 131 21.72 4.08 27.33
N TRP A 132 21.00 4.59 28.33
CA TRP A 132 21.60 5.34 29.42
C TRP A 132 22.60 4.43 30.13
N LYS A 133 23.88 4.79 30.09
CA LYS A 133 24.97 4.12 30.82
C LYS A 133 25.43 5.01 31.97
N GLY A 134 24.51 5.53 32.78
CA GLY A 134 24.87 6.23 34.00
C GLY A 134 25.11 5.21 35.12
N THR A 135 26.31 5.18 35.69
CA THR A 135 26.53 4.56 36.99
C THR A 135 25.95 5.49 38.04
N THR A 136 24.89 5.07 38.74
CA THR A 136 24.35 5.81 39.90
C THR A 136 25.35 5.71 41.06
N THR A 137 26.32 6.62 41.10
CA THR A 137 27.12 6.88 42.30
C THR A 137 26.77 8.28 42.78
N SER A 138 25.65 8.38 43.51
CA SER A 138 25.32 9.60 44.24
C SER A 138 25.16 9.27 45.73
N LYS A 139 26.30 9.24 46.43
CA LYS A 139 26.35 9.51 47.88
C LYS A 139 26.36 11.03 48.08
N ARG A 140 25.27 11.70 47.71
CA ARG A 140 24.94 13.04 48.21
C ARG A 140 23.44 13.17 48.16
N VAL A 141 22.82 12.64 49.22
CA VAL A 141 21.53 13.10 49.71
C VAL A 141 21.55 14.63 49.63
N LEU A 142 20.62 15.22 48.90
CA LEU A 142 19.92 16.45 49.27
C LEU A 142 18.75 16.61 48.29
N VAL A 143 17.62 16.03 48.73
CA VAL A 143 16.26 16.59 48.70
C VAL A 143 15.89 17.40 47.46
N TYR A 144 14.95 16.90 46.65
CA TYR A 144 13.75 17.68 46.32
C TYR A 144 12.67 16.77 45.72
N ASN A 145 11.69 16.42 46.54
CA ASN A 145 10.44 15.79 46.14
C ASN A 145 9.29 16.66 46.67
N MET A 146 8.70 17.50 45.80
CA MET A 146 7.36 18.16 45.88
C MET A 146 7.35 19.23 44.76
N ILE A 147 6.58 19.17 43.65
CA ILE A 147 5.12 19.29 43.49
C ILE A 147 4.65 20.58 44.22
N LEU A 148 4.55 21.78 43.61
CA LEU A 148 3.53 22.29 42.66
C LEU A 148 3.89 23.75 42.17
N PRO A 149 3.10 24.43 41.29
CA PRO A 149 3.58 25.11 40.08
C PRO A 149 3.60 26.65 40.13
N ASN A 150 4.07 27.26 39.03
CA ASN A 150 3.83 28.63 38.56
C ASN A 150 4.37 29.79 39.41
N SER A 151 5.44 30.43 38.94
CA SER A 151 5.63 31.90 38.96
C SER A 151 6.74 32.31 37.98
N PHE A 152 6.47 33.41 37.29
CA PHE A 152 7.12 34.06 36.15
C PHE A 152 8.67 34.20 36.16
N PRO A 153 9.32 34.29 34.98
CA PRO A 153 10.74 34.62 34.87
C PRO A 153 10.97 36.12 35.01
N ILE A 154 11.95 36.53 35.82
CA ILE A 154 12.49 37.89 35.80
C ILE A 154 13.89 37.79 35.22
N ALA A 155 14.09 38.43 34.06
CA ALA A 155 15.37 38.49 33.37
C ALA A 155 16.36 39.40 34.13
N PRO A 156 17.65 39.03 34.27
CA PRO A 156 18.68 39.97 34.69
C PRO A 156 19.16 40.78 33.48
N LYS A 157 19.12 42.12 33.59
CA LYS A 157 19.93 43.00 32.75
C LYS A 157 21.07 43.50 33.62
N GLU A 158 22.28 43.07 33.28
CA GLU A 158 23.50 43.41 33.98
C GLU A 158 23.91 44.88 33.76
N ALA A 159 24.76 45.32 34.68
CA ALA A 159 25.33 46.64 34.91
C ALA A 159 25.99 47.30 33.68
N PHE A 160 26.00 48.63 33.64
CA PHE A 160 27.27 49.40 33.68
C PHE A 160 27.04 50.92 33.79
N SER A 161 27.87 51.52 34.66
CA SER A 161 28.23 52.93 34.85
C SER A 161 27.28 53.88 35.58
#